data_AF-A0A673UNC3-F1
#
_entry.id   AF-A0A673UNC3-F1
#
_cell.length_a   1.000
_cell.length_b   1.000
_cell.length_c   1.000
_cell.angle_alpha   90.00
_cell.angle_beta   90.00
_cell.angle_gamma   90.00
#
_symmetry.space_group_name_H-M   'P 1'
#
loop_
_entity.id
_entity.type
_entity.pdbx_description
1 polymer ?
#
loop_
_entity_poly.entity_id
_entity_poly.type
_entity_poly.pdbx_seq_one_letter_code
_entity_poly.pdbx_strand_id
1 'polypeptide(L)'
;MPSFTSPDQGDDLEACVLRFSDLDLKDTRLINPCSSLKAELDVSTKKKYSFAKKKAFALFVKTKEVPAHPFECKEKWWKCCQQLFRERTGIHRHVATQHADELCHQTASVLKELAATLNTSKSLKSEDNGTPLKEYLPCNREVSAWLPDISCFSPDELIRGPGSEEGEVLLYYCYRDLEDPPWVCAWQTALCQHLRLTGKVRIATEGINGTVGGSKLATRLYVEAMLSCPLFKDYMCKDDFKTSKGGACCFPELRVGVFEEIVPMGISPSKISYKKPGVHLSPGEFHKEVEKFLSQTNEEQSDTILLDCRNFYESKIGRFQGCLAPDIRKFSYFPSYIDRNLELFREKKVLMYCTGGIRCERGSAYLKAKGVCREVFQLKGGIHKYLEEFPDGFYRGKLFVFDGRYALSYNGDIVSECSYCGAPWDQYKLCSTPQCRQLVLTCPACQRQGFTACCVTCQDKGSRLASSPAQSSFKEECECTARRPRIPSELPQQVRLPASPEPRPDVGEDGPCLRKWHRQHLPRPSQSEVHGDRTLENTRAAAAEKPGPPASYTGFQ
;
A
#
# COMPACT_ATOMS: atom_id res chain seq x y z
N MET A 1 28.43 -34.62 -33.68
CA MET A 1 28.52 -33.97 -35.01
C MET A 1 27.45 -34.59 -35.91
N PRO A 2 26.69 -33.80 -36.69
CA PRO A 2 26.42 -32.37 -36.53
C PRO A 2 25.33 -32.13 -35.44
N SER A 3 25.11 -30.99 -34.77
CA SER A 3 25.53 -29.59 -34.91
C SER A 3 24.87 -28.75 -36.01
N PHE A 4 23.77 -28.06 -35.67
CA PHE A 4 23.49 -26.70 -36.12
C PHE A 4 22.73 -25.90 -35.04
N THR A 5 22.73 -24.57 -35.16
CA THR A 5 22.54 -23.61 -34.07
C THR A 5 21.11 -23.09 -33.90
N SER A 6 20.77 -22.74 -32.67
CA SER A 6 19.55 -21.99 -32.29
C SER A 6 19.60 -20.51 -32.71
N PRO A 7 18.48 -19.91 -33.16
CA PRO A 7 18.25 -18.48 -33.01
C PRO A 7 17.74 -18.18 -31.60
N ASP A 8 18.37 -17.22 -30.92
CA ASP A 8 17.89 -16.64 -29.66
C ASP A 8 16.83 -15.55 -29.97
N GLN A 9 15.76 -15.51 -29.17
CA GLN A 9 14.80 -14.40 -29.13
C GLN A 9 13.87 -14.55 -27.93
N GLY A 10 13.89 -13.58 -27.02
CA GLY A 10 13.03 -13.55 -25.84
C GLY A 10 11.76 -12.74 -26.06
N ASP A 11 10.60 -13.33 -25.77
CA ASP A 11 9.31 -12.63 -25.70
C ASP A 11 9.22 -11.80 -24.40
N ASP A 12 9.70 -10.55 -24.46
CA ASP A 12 9.45 -9.56 -23.40
C ASP A 12 8.06 -8.94 -23.60
N LEU A 13 7.05 -9.54 -22.97
CA LEU A 13 5.65 -9.16 -23.13
C LEU A 13 5.30 -7.85 -22.36
N GLU A 14 5.94 -6.74 -22.72
CA GLU A 14 5.63 -5.42 -22.17
C GLU A 14 4.17 -5.02 -22.49
N ALA A 15 3.35 -4.96 -21.43
CA ALA A 15 2.02 -4.37 -21.49
C ALA A 15 2.13 -2.84 -21.68
N CYS A 16 2.33 -2.40 -22.93
CA CYS A 16 2.58 -1.01 -23.28
C CYS A 16 1.37 -0.10 -22.97
N VAL A 17 1.38 0.53 -21.80
CA VAL A 17 0.38 1.52 -21.39
C VAL A 17 0.66 2.85 -22.09
N LEU A 18 0.24 2.95 -23.35
CA LEU A 18 0.29 4.19 -24.13
C LEU A 18 -0.44 5.31 -23.38
N ARG A 19 0.28 6.40 -23.06
CA ARG A 19 -0.34 7.61 -22.53
C ARG A 19 -0.96 8.40 -23.69
N PHE A 20 -2.09 9.03 -23.42
CA PHE A 20 -2.79 9.87 -24.41
C PHE A 20 -2.11 11.23 -24.68
N SER A 21 -0.84 11.36 -24.30
CA SER A 21 0.02 12.54 -24.50
C SER A 21 0.89 12.42 -25.76
N ASP A 22 1.16 11.19 -26.22
CA ASP A 22 2.22 10.91 -27.19
C ASP A 22 1.69 10.85 -28.64
N LEU A 23 0.63 11.62 -28.94
CA LEU A 23 -0.02 11.71 -30.26
C LEU A 23 -0.27 13.17 -30.70
N ASP A 24 0.67 14.07 -30.42
CA ASP A 24 0.73 15.41 -31.02
C ASP A 24 1.16 15.32 -32.50
N LEU A 25 0.19 15.00 -33.37
CA LEU A 25 0.33 15.19 -34.81
C LEU A 25 0.25 16.69 -35.12
N LYS A 26 1.40 17.27 -35.48
CA LYS A 26 1.51 18.69 -35.85
C LYS A 26 0.73 19.03 -37.12
N ASP A 27 0.28 20.29 -37.17
CA ASP A 27 -0.61 20.91 -38.15
C ASP A 27 -0.65 20.37 -39.58
N THR A 28 -1.87 20.24 -40.10
CA THR A 28 -2.21 20.78 -41.42
C THR A 28 -3.64 21.36 -41.37
N ARG A 29 -3.87 22.49 -42.06
CA ARG A 29 -5.08 23.31 -41.90
C ARG A 29 -6.34 22.64 -42.49
N LEU A 30 -7.10 21.93 -41.65
CA LEU A 30 -8.52 21.65 -41.88
C LEU A 30 -9.33 22.10 -40.67
N ILE A 31 -10.39 22.88 -40.91
CA ILE A 31 -11.29 23.36 -39.85
C ILE A 31 -12.12 22.17 -39.38
N ASN A 32 -11.65 21.51 -38.31
CA ASN A 32 -12.31 20.36 -37.73
C ASN A 32 -13.66 20.80 -37.13
N PRO A 33 -14.83 20.39 -37.68
CA PRO A 33 -16.15 20.91 -37.27
C PRO A 33 -16.47 20.59 -35.80
N CYS A 34 -15.82 19.56 -35.24
CA CYS A 34 -15.87 19.22 -33.83
C CYS A 34 -15.35 20.35 -32.90
N SER A 35 -14.59 21.32 -33.42
CA SER A 35 -14.10 22.48 -32.65
C SER A 35 -15.14 23.59 -32.47
N SER A 36 -15.94 23.91 -33.50
CA SER A 36 -17.03 24.90 -33.42
C SER A 36 -18.04 24.52 -32.33
N LEU A 37 -18.51 23.28 -32.39
CA LEU A 37 -19.45 22.70 -31.43
C LEU A 37 -18.89 22.60 -29.99
N LYS A 38 -17.58 22.82 -29.78
CA LYS A 38 -16.96 22.98 -28.46
C LYS A 38 -16.79 24.45 -28.06
N ALA A 39 -16.61 25.37 -29.02
CA ALA A 39 -16.45 26.80 -28.77
C ALA A 39 -17.76 27.43 -28.23
N GLU A 40 -18.88 27.09 -28.85
CA GLU A 40 -20.24 27.62 -28.62
C GLU A 40 -20.87 27.22 -27.27
N LEU A 41 -20.26 26.31 -26.52
CA LEU A 41 -20.81 25.76 -25.26
C LEU A 41 -20.39 26.55 -24.01
N ASP A 42 -21.22 26.57 -22.98
CA ASP A 42 -20.91 27.19 -21.69
C ASP A 42 -19.80 26.44 -20.90
N VAL A 43 -19.30 27.06 -19.82
CA VAL A 43 -18.18 26.54 -19.01
C VAL A 43 -18.51 25.23 -18.28
N SER A 44 -19.77 25.00 -17.88
CA SER A 44 -20.24 23.75 -17.28
C SER A 44 -20.31 22.64 -18.34
N THR A 45 -20.91 22.95 -19.50
CA THR A 45 -21.08 21.99 -20.59
C THR A 45 -19.76 21.64 -21.29
N LYS A 46 -18.78 22.56 -21.31
CA LYS A 46 -17.40 22.28 -21.77
C LYS A 46 -16.70 21.15 -21.00
N LYS A 47 -17.03 20.92 -19.72
CA LYS A 47 -16.56 19.72 -18.97
C LYS A 47 -17.28 18.44 -19.44
N LYS A 48 -18.61 18.51 -19.62
CA LYS A 48 -19.45 17.37 -20.06
C LYS A 48 -19.13 16.91 -21.48
N TYR A 49 -18.74 17.82 -22.38
CA TYR A 49 -18.36 17.54 -23.76
C TYR A 49 -17.29 16.44 -23.89
N SER A 50 -16.26 16.43 -23.03
CA SER A 50 -15.20 15.41 -23.08
C SER A 50 -15.71 14.01 -22.76
N PHE A 51 -16.66 13.89 -21.82
CA PHE A 51 -17.35 12.65 -21.51
C PHE A 51 -18.29 12.23 -22.65
N ALA A 52 -19.10 13.16 -23.16
CA ALA A 52 -20.03 12.89 -24.26
C ALA A 52 -19.31 12.38 -25.52
N LYS A 53 -18.18 13.01 -25.90
CA LYS A 53 -17.36 12.58 -27.05
C LYS A 53 -16.78 11.18 -26.85
N LYS A 54 -16.37 10.83 -25.62
CA LYS A 54 -15.91 9.46 -25.29
C LYS A 54 -17.05 8.43 -25.31
N LYS A 55 -18.24 8.77 -24.79
CA LYS A 55 -19.44 7.90 -24.84
C LYS A 55 -19.88 7.66 -26.29
N ALA A 56 -19.99 8.72 -27.10
CA ALA A 56 -20.30 8.63 -28.52
C ALA A 56 -19.30 7.77 -29.28
N PHE A 57 -17.99 8.00 -29.11
CA PHE A 57 -16.94 7.19 -29.75
C PHE A 57 -17.02 5.71 -29.36
N ALA A 58 -17.21 5.39 -28.08
CA ALA A 58 -17.34 4.01 -27.62
C ALA A 58 -18.60 3.32 -28.16
N LEU A 59 -19.72 4.04 -28.28
CA LEU A 59 -20.95 3.55 -28.90
C LEU A 59 -20.78 3.32 -30.41
N PHE A 60 -20.14 4.26 -31.13
CA PHE A 60 -19.87 4.14 -32.56
C PHE A 60 -18.96 2.94 -32.87
N VAL A 61 -17.89 2.72 -32.11
CA VAL A 61 -17.05 1.51 -32.27
C VAL A 61 -17.86 0.24 -31.99
N LYS A 62 -18.76 0.26 -31.00
CA LYS A 62 -19.62 -0.90 -30.67
C LYS A 62 -20.62 -1.23 -31.79
N THR A 63 -21.17 -0.26 -32.52
CA THR A 63 -22.07 -0.54 -33.66
C THR A 63 -21.34 -1.09 -34.89
N LYS A 64 -20.00 -1.15 -34.88
CA LYS A 64 -19.19 -1.83 -35.91
C LYS A 64 -18.70 -3.21 -35.48
N GLU A 65 -19.01 -3.67 -34.27
CA GLU A 65 -18.61 -4.99 -33.78
C GLU A 65 -19.39 -6.09 -34.51
N VAL A 66 -18.70 -7.11 -35.04
CA VAL A 66 -19.31 -8.22 -35.77
C VAL A 66 -19.88 -9.23 -34.76
N PRO A 67 -21.16 -9.66 -34.86
CA PRO A 67 -21.71 -10.69 -33.99
C PRO A 67 -20.95 -12.01 -34.12
N ALA A 68 -20.50 -12.57 -32.99
CA ALA A 68 -19.83 -13.87 -32.96
C ALA A 68 -20.83 -15.02 -33.15
N HIS A 69 -20.44 -16.02 -33.95
CA HIS A 69 -21.20 -17.27 -34.07
C HIS A 69 -21.01 -18.15 -32.81
N PRO A 70 -21.99 -18.99 -32.41
CA PRO A 70 -21.99 -19.57 -31.06
C PRO A 70 -20.93 -20.64 -30.72
N PHE A 71 -20.00 -20.97 -31.64
CA PHE A 71 -19.16 -22.18 -31.52
C PHE A 71 -17.65 -22.00 -31.76
N GLU A 72 -17.14 -20.80 -32.05
CA GLU A 72 -15.70 -20.57 -32.25
C GLU A 72 -15.14 -19.37 -31.43
N CYS A 73 -13.82 -19.18 -31.51
CA CYS A 73 -12.96 -18.45 -30.57
C CYS A 73 -13.45 -17.08 -30.06
N LYS A 74 -13.01 -16.70 -28.85
CA LYS A 74 -13.36 -15.45 -28.13
C LYS A 74 -12.71 -14.17 -28.70
N GLU A 75 -12.49 -14.09 -30.01
CA GLU A 75 -12.00 -12.86 -30.65
C GLU A 75 -13.14 -11.92 -31.02
N LYS A 76 -12.98 -10.62 -30.72
CA LYS A 76 -13.87 -9.56 -31.17
C LYS A 76 -13.31 -8.97 -32.46
N TRP A 77 -14.07 -9.02 -33.54
CA TRP A 77 -13.71 -8.36 -34.81
C TRP A 77 -14.70 -7.21 -35.10
N TRP A 78 -14.24 -6.19 -35.84
CA TRP A 78 -15.07 -5.05 -36.25
C TRP A 78 -15.05 -4.88 -37.77
N LYS A 79 -16.16 -4.43 -38.36
CA LYS A 79 -16.26 -4.13 -39.80
C LYS A 79 -16.79 -2.71 -40.03
N CYS A 80 -16.01 -1.87 -40.71
CA CYS A 80 -16.36 -0.48 -41.00
C CYS A 80 -15.79 -0.04 -42.35
N CYS A 81 -16.55 0.73 -43.13
CA CYS A 81 -16.17 1.17 -44.49
C CYS A 81 -15.57 0.04 -45.36
N GLN A 82 -16.25 -1.11 -45.35
CA GLN A 82 -15.86 -2.38 -45.99
C GLN A 82 -14.57 -3.05 -45.45
N GLN A 83 -13.75 -2.37 -44.65
CA GLN A 83 -12.56 -2.89 -43.98
C GLN A 83 -12.92 -3.75 -42.76
N LEU A 84 -12.11 -4.79 -42.49
CA LEU A 84 -12.22 -5.67 -41.33
C LEU A 84 -11.04 -5.43 -40.38
N PHE A 85 -11.31 -5.31 -39.09
CA PHE A 85 -10.33 -5.06 -38.04
C PHE A 85 -10.39 -6.17 -37.00
N ARG A 86 -9.27 -6.90 -36.81
CA ARG A 86 -9.07 -7.82 -35.68
C ARG A 86 -8.53 -7.10 -34.45
N GLU A 87 -7.74 -6.05 -34.65
CA GLU A 87 -7.24 -5.23 -33.55
C GLU A 87 -8.14 -4.04 -33.22
N ARG A 88 -8.37 -3.84 -31.92
CA ARG A 88 -9.13 -2.71 -31.37
C ARG A 88 -8.48 -1.34 -31.66
N THR A 89 -7.15 -1.29 -31.67
CA THR A 89 -6.32 -0.14 -32.07
C THR A 89 -6.60 0.30 -33.51
N GLY A 90 -6.75 -0.65 -34.43
CA GLY A 90 -7.05 -0.40 -35.84
C GLY A 90 -8.41 0.27 -36.03
N ILE A 91 -9.49 -0.34 -35.51
CA ILE A 91 -10.84 0.24 -35.62
C ILE A 91 -10.94 1.60 -34.91
N HIS A 92 -10.27 1.79 -33.76
CA HIS A 92 -10.21 3.10 -33.11
C HIS A 92 -9.57 4.17 -34.03
N ARG A 93 -8.44 3.86 -34.69
CA ARG A 93 -7.76 4.81 -35.60
C ARG A 93 -8.61 5.11 -36.85
N HIS A 94 -9.28 4.11 -37.40
CA HIS A 94 -10.21 4.27 -38.51
C HIS A 94 -11.40 5.16 -38.13
N VAL A 95 -12.08 4.87 -37.02
CA VAL A 95 -13.23 5.66 -36.54
C VAL A 95 -12.85 7.09 -36.19
N ALA A 96 -11.65 7.32 -35.63
CA ALA A 96 -11.16 8.67 -35.34
C ALA A 96 -10.84 9.53 -36.59
N THR A 97 -10.64 8.92 -37.76
CA THR A 97 -10.22 9.62 -38.99
C THR A 97 -11.31 9.67 -40.06
N GLN A 98 -12.11 8.60 -40.22
CA GLN A 98 -13.12 8.50 -41.29
C GLN A 98 -14.54 8.91 -40.87
N HIS A 99 -14.82 8.97 -39.57
CA HIS A 99 -16.18 9.16 -39.03
C HIS A 99 -16.32 10.39 -38.13
N ALA A 100 -15.50 11.43 -38.37
CA ALA A 100 -15.42 12.62 -37.53
C ALA A 100 -16.78 13.36 -37.38
N ASP A 101 -17.56 13.43 -38.46
CA ASP A 101 -18.82 14.15 -38.49
C ASP A 101 -19.97 13.37 -37.84
N GLU A 102 -20.06 12.07 -38.07
CA GLU A 102 -21.02 11.19 -37.38
C GLU A 102 -20.73 11.14 -35.87
N LEU A 103 -19.46 11.09 -35.49
CA LEU A 103 -19.03 11.23 -34.10
C LEU A 103 -19.42 12.59 -33.50
N CYS A 104 -19.38 13.68 -34.28
CA CYS A 104 -19.84 14.99 -33.82
C CYS A 104 -21.35 15.01 -33.61
N HIS A 105 -22.13 14.46 -34.54
CA HIS A 105 -23.59 14.32 -34.42
C HIS A 105 -24.00 13.43 -33.23
N GLN A 106 -23.34 12.29 -33.04
CA GLN A 106 -23.57 11.43 -31.87
C GLN A 106 -23.13 12.10 -30.56
N THR A 107 -22.04 12.89 -30.55
CA THR A 107 -21.64 13.70 -29.39
C THR A 107 -22.72 14.72 -29.04
N ALA A 108 -23.31 15.38 -30.03
CA ALA A 108 -24.43 16.31 -29.85
C ALA A 108 -25.71 15.60 -29.37
N SER A 109 -26.02 14.40 -29.88
CA SER A 109 -27.14 13.58 -29.40
C SER A 109 -26.95 13.19 -27.92
N VAL A 110 -25.77 12.69 -27.56
CA VAL A 110 -25.43 12.35 -26.17
C VAL A 110 -25.48 13.58 -25.25
N LEU A 111 -25.08 14.77 -25.72
CA LEU A 111 -25.25 16.01 -24.95
C LEU A 111 -26.73 16.39 -24.78
N LYS A 112 -27.56 16.20 -25.81
CA LYS A 112 -29.02 16.42 -25.73
C LYS A 112 -29.71 15.42 -24.78
N GLU A 113 -29.34 14.14 -24.82
CA GLU A 113 -29.77 13.13 -23.84
C GLU A 113 -29.46 13.59 -22.41
N LEU A 114 -28.19 13.91 -22.14
CA LEU A 114 -27.71 14.32 -20.81
C LEU A 114 -28.35 15.64 -20.33
N ALA A 115 -28.74 16.53 -21.23
CA ALA A 115 -29.50 17.74 -20.90
C ALA A 115 -30.98 17.45 -20.66
N ALA A 116 -31.60 16.56 -21.45
CA ALA A 116 -32.99 16.15 -21.28
C ALA A 116 -33.22 15.43 -19.94
N THR A 117 -32.32 14.53 -19.53
CA THR A 117 -32.43 13.81 -18.24
C THR A 117 -32.43 14.77 -17.05
N LEU A 118 -31.69 15.88 -17.12
CA LEU A 118 -31.67 16.92 -16.08
C LEU A 118 -32.98 17.73 -16.02
N ASN A 119 -33.73 17.80 -17.12
CA ASN A 119 -34.99 18.55 -17.20
C ASN A 119 -36.20 17.70 -16.81
N THR A 120 -36.25 16.41 -17.17
CA THR A 120 -37.32 15.50 -16.68
C THR A 120 -37.25 15.31 -15.16
N SER A 121 -36.08 15.43 -14.53
CA SER A 121 -35.95 15.47 -13.06
C SER A 121 -36.62 16.67 -12.37
N LYS A 122 -37.17 17.65 -13.11
CA LYS A 122 -37.89 18.81 -12.54
C LYS A 122 -39.41 18.77 -12.73
N SER A 123 -39.97 17.82 -13.49
CA SER A 123 -41.40 17.81 -13.80
C SER A 123 -41.96 16.39 -13.84
N LEU A 124 -42.30 15.86 -12.65
CA LEU A 124 -43.26 14.79 -12.41
C LEU A 124 -43.53 14.69 -10.89
N LYS A 125 -44.73 15.10 -10.46
CA LYS A 125 -45.26 14.95 -9.10
C LYS A 125 -46.77 14.78 -9.17
N SER A 126 -47.26 13.53 -9.06
CA SER A 126 -48.68 13.21 -8.86
C SER A 126 -48.86 11.74 -8.44
N GLU A 127 -49.42 11.55 -7.25
CA GLU A 127 -50.41 10.49 -6.88
C GLU A 127 -50.08 8.99 -7.06
N ASP A 128 -49.59 8.42 -5.94
CA ASP A 128 -50.30 7.41 -5.10
C ASP A 128 -50.41 5.89 -5.48
N ASN A 129 -50.60 5.09 -4.42
CA ASN A 129 -51.01 3.68 -4.30
C ASN A 129 -50.04 2.53 -4.65
N GLY A 130 -49.46 1.92 -3.60
CA GLY A 130 -49.81 0.52 -3.28
C GLY A 130 -48.73 -0.58 -3.40
N THR A 131 -48.60 -1.37 -2.32
CA THR A 131 -47.92 -2.70 -2.24
C THR A 131 -46.38 -2.69 -2.17
N PRO A 132 -45.73 -3.44 -1.25
CA PRO A 132 -44.29 -3.29 -0.99
C PRO A 132 -43.41 -4.16 -1.91
N LEU A 133 -42.38 -3.55 -2.51
CA LEU A 133 -41.31 -4.25 -3.22
C LEU A 133 -39.94 -3.59 -2.95
N LYS A 134 -38.89 -4.42 -2.82
CA LYS A 134 -37.49 -4.10 -2.46
C LYS A 134 -37.01 -2.64 -2.68
N GLU A 135 -36.41 -2.08 -1.63
CA GLU A 135 -35.68 -0.79 -1.66
C GLU A 135 -34.44 -0.81 -2.57
N TYR A 136 -34.64 -0.59 -3.87
CA TYR A 136 -33.56 -0.18 -4.77
C TYR A 136 -33.38 1.34 -4.66
N LEU A 137 -32.26 1.78 -4.05
CA LEU A 137 -32.01 3.21 -3.82
C LEU A 137 -31.96 4.00 -5.15
N PRO A 138 -32.75 5.09 -5.32
CA PRO A 138 -32.83 5.83 -6.57
C PRO A 138 -31.50 6.39 -7.08
N CYS A 139 -31.36 6.40 -8.41
CA CYS A 139 -30.15 6.84 -9.13
C CYS A 139 -30.01 8.38 -9.22
N ASN A 140 -30.14 9.07 -8.08
CA ASN A 140 -29.83 10.50 -7.96
C ASN A 140 -29.31 10.84 -6.56
N ARG A 141 -28.24 10.14 -6.13
CA ARG A 141 -27.59 10.37 -4.83
C ARG A 141 -26.65 11.57 -4.90
N GLU A 142 -27.14 12.75 -4.56
CA GLU A 142 -26.26 13.89 -4.28
C GLU A 142 -25.36 13.55 -3.08
N VAL A 143 -24.05 13.80 -3.21
CA VAL A 143 -23.05 13.43 -2.19
C VAL A 143 -23.22 14.23 -0.89
N SER A 144 -23.70 15.47 -1.00
CA SER A 144 -24.02 16.39 0.09
C SER A 144 -24.99 15.79 1.12
N ALA A 145 -25.99 15.04 0.67
CA ALA A 145 -26.99 14.37 1.50
C ALA A 145 -26.43 13.24 2.38
N TRP A 146 -25.16 12.86 2.20
CA TRP A 146 -24.46 11.82 2.97
C TRP A 146 -23.24 12.38 3.73
N LEU A 147 -23.22 13.70 3.97
CA LEU A 147 -22.27 14.35 4.86
C LEU A 147 -22.93 14.59 6.24
N PRO A 148 -22.23 14.39 7.36
CA PRO A 148 -22.76 14.74 8.67
C PRO A 148 -22.89 16.26 8.80
N ASP A 149 -23.90 16.73 9.54
CA ASP A 149 -23.93 18.13 9.96
C ASP A 149 -22.78 18.40 10.94
N ILE A 150 -22.10 19.52 10.73
CA ILE A 150 -21.01 20.03 11.55
C ILE A 150 -21.26 21.47 12.02
N SER A 151 -22.45 22.02 11.78
CA SER A 151 -22.84 23.40 12.11
C SER A 151 -22.70 23.74 13.60
N CYS A 152 -22.76 22.73 14.47
CA CYS A 152 -22.62 22.81 15.92
C CYS A 152 -21.18 22.70 16.44
N PHE A 153 -20.17 22.51 15.58
CA PHE A 153 -18.76 22.39 15.98
C PHE A 153 -17.91 23.53 15.41
N SER A 154 -16.96 24.03 16.19
CA SER A 154 -15.99 25.00 15.69
C SER A 154 -14.96 24.37 14.74
N PRO A 155 -14.35 25.15 13.82
CA PRO A 155 -13.28 24.65 12.96
C PRO A 155 -12.07 24.10 13.72
N ASP A 156 -11.72 24.65 14.89
CA ASP A 156 -10.59 24.18 15.69
C ASP A 156 -10.88 22.84 16.40
N GLU A 157 -12.12 22.54 16.79
CA GLU A 157 -12.50 21.21 17.31
C GLU A 157 -12.36 20.11 16.25
N LEU A 158 -12.65 20.43 14.98
CA LEU A 158 -12.48 19.51 13.86
C LEU A 158 -10.99 19.32 13.48
N ILE A 159 -10.14 20.32 13.71
CA ILE A 159 -8.71 20.29 13.34
C ILE A 159 -7.83 19.75 14.47
N ARG A 160 -8.09 20.13 15.72
CA ARG A 160 -7.27 19.83 16.92
C ARG A 160 -8.05 19.06 17.98
N GLY A 161 -9.34 19.35 18.14
CA GLY A 161 -10.15 18.89 19.27
C GLY A 161 -10.06 19.84 20.47
N PRO A 162 -10.84 19.59 21.53
CA PRO A 162 -10.83 20.42 22.74
C PRO A 162 -9.57 20.20 23.56
N GLY A 163 -8.61 21.14 23.47
CA GLY A 163 -7.38 21.15 24.28
C GLY A 163 -6.18 20.51 23.58
N SER A 164 -5.18 20.10 24.38
CA SER A 164 -3.93 19.50 23.88
C SER A 164 -4.02 17.98 23.66
N GLU A 165 -5.20 17.48 23.27
CA GLU A 165 -5.37 16.05 23.01
C GLU A 165 -4.64 15.61 21.74
N GLU A 166 -3.95 14.48 21.81
CA GLU A 166 -3.43 13.83 20.61
C GLU A 166 -4.58 13.35 19.71
N GLY A 167 -4.45 13.60 18.41
CA GLY A 167 -5.40 13.15 17.40
C GLY A 167 -5.33 11.64 17.15
N GLU A 168 -6.11 11.20 16.18
CA GLU A 168 -6.33 9.78 15.90
C GLU A 168 -6.10 9.46 14.43
N VAL A 169 -5.60 8.24 14.16
CA VAL A 169 -5.57 7.62 12.84
C VAL A 169 -6.41 6.34 12.86
N LEU A 170 -7.43 6.33 12.01
CA LEU A 170 -8.27 5.17 11.72
C LEU A 170 -7.61 4.26 10.68
N LEU A 171 -7.74 2.95 10.84
CA LEU A 171 -7.40 1.92 9.86
C LEU A 171 -8.60 0.96 9.71
N TYR A 172 -9.16 0.85 8.52
CA TYR A 172 -10.34 0.02 8.26
C TYR A 172 -10.35 -0.57 6.84
N TYR A 173 -11.13 -1.62 6.63
CA TYR A 173 -11.50 -2.12 5.31
C TYR A 173 -12.88 -2.79 5.37
N CYS A 174 -13.53 -2.93 4.22
CA CYS A 174 -14.74 -3.73 4.05
C CYS A 174 -14.73 -4.31 2.63
N TYR A 175 -14.84 -5.63 2.51
CA TYR A 175 -15.05 -6.29 1.21
C TYR A 175 -16.56 -6.49 0.97
N ARG A 176 -17.11 -5.73 0.02
CA ARG A 176 -18.50 -5.79 -0.44
C ARG A 176 -18.51 -5.49 -1.93
N ASP A 177 -19.35 -6.17 -2.71
CA ASP A 177 -19.51 -5.78 -4.12
C ASP A 177 -20.07 -4.35 -4.19
N LEU A 178 -19.34 -3.43 -4.83
CA LEU A 178 -19.73 -2.03 -5.03
C LEU A 178 -20.09 -1.78 -6.49
N GLU A 179 -21.35 -1.42 -6.74
CA GLU A 179 -21.90 -1.15 -8.07
C GLU A 179 -21.34 0.14 -8.69
N ASP A 180 -21.14 1.19 -7.88
CA ASP A 180 -20.59 2.49 -8.31
C ASP A 180 -19.39 2.92 -7.43
N PRO A 181 -18.18 2.35 -7.67
CA PRO A 181 -16.96 2.81 -7.04
C PRO A 181 -16.63 4.30 -7.28
N PRO A 182 -16.89 4.90 -8.46
CA PRO A 182 -16.81 6.35 -8.66
C PRO A 182 -17.66 7.19 -7.70
N TRP A 183 -18.92 6.81 -7.43
CA TRP A 183 -19.77 7.53 -6.46
C TRP A 183 -19.22 7.41 -5.04
N VAL A 184 -18.81 6.21 -4.62
CA VAL A 184 -18.19 6.01 -3.30
C VAL A 184 -16.89 6.83 -3.19
N CYS A 185 -16.08 6.89 -4.25
CA CYS A 185 -14.90 7.75 -4.32
C CYS A 185 -15.23 9.24 -4.18
N ALA A 186 -16.30 9.72 -4.81
CA ALA A 186 -16.75 11.11 -4.68
C ALA A 186 -17.25 11.43 -3.26
N TRP A 187 -18.07 10.54 -2.67
CA TRP A 187 -18.55 10.67 -1.30
C TRP A 187 -17.41 10.66 -0.28
N GLN A 188 -16.48 9.70 -0.39
CA GLN A 188 -15.32 9.62 0.51
C GLN A 188 -14.38 10.83 0.37
N THR A 189 -14.25 11.39 -0.83
CA THR A 189 -13.49 12.65 -1.04
C THR A 189 -14.16 13.80 -0.29
N ALA A 190 -15.46 14.00 -0.47
CA ALA A 190 -16.21 15.07 0.18
C ALA A 190 -16.25 14.91 1.70
N LEU A 191 -16.50 13.69 2.21
CA LEU A 191 -16.58 13.39 3.63
C LEU A 191 -15.26 13.67 4.36
N CYS A 192 -14.13 13.21 3.82
CA CYS A 192 -12.82 13.53 4.39
C CYS A 192 -12.48 15.02 4.31
N GLN A 193 -12.81 15.71 3.21
CA GLN A 193 -12.56 17.15 3.08
C GLN A 193 -13.40 18.00 4.05
N HIS A 194 -14.68 17.64 4.23
CA HIS A 194 -15.62 18.26 5.16
C HIS A 194 -15.15 18.11 6.61
N LEU A 195 -14.75 16.89 6.99
CA LEU A 195 -14.21 16.56 8.32
C LEU A 195 -12.72 16.87 8.49
N ARG A 196 -12.08 17.61 7.56
CA ARG A 196 -10.65 18.01 7.63
C ARG A 196 -9.64 16.85 7.76
N LEU A 197 -10.03 15.65 7.34
CA LEU A 197 -9.18 14.46 7.39
C LEU A 197 -8.17 14.42 6.24
N THR A 198 -6.93 14.04 6.56
CA THR A 198 -5.93 13.59 5.57
C THR A 198 -5.84 12.06 5.60
N GLY A 199 -5.20 11.44 4.59
CA GLY A 199 -5.14 9.98 4.52
C GLY A 199 -5.12 9.39 3.12
N LYS A 200 -5.42 8.10 3.06
CA LYS A 200 -5.48 7.30 1.83
C LYS A 200 -6.73 6.44 1.87
N VAL A 201 -7.59 6.55 0.86
CA VAL A 201 -8.78 5.68 0.69
C VAL A 201 -8.76 5.08 -0.71
N ARG A 202 -8.84 3.75 -0.77
CA ARG A 202 -8.88 2.96 -2.00
C ARG A 202 -10.26 2.32 -2.12
N ILE A 203 -10.94 2.59 -3.22
CA ILE A 203 -12.22 1.98 -3.57
C ILE A 203 -11.99 1.07 -4.79
N ALA A 204 -12.64 -0.09 -4.82
CA ALA A 204 -12.72 -0.96 -6.00
C ALA A 204 -14.12 -1.58 -6.07
N THR A 205 -14.41 -2.35 -7.12
CA THR A 205 -15.65 -3.13 -7.20
C THR A 205 -15.76 -4.19 -6.09
N GLU A 206 -14.64 -4.58 -5.48
CA GLU A 206 -14.58 -5.52 -4.34
C GLU A 206 -14.72 -4.86 -2.95
N GLY A 207 -14.81 -3.53 -2.84
CA GLY A 207 -15.05 -2.85 -1.56
C GLY A 207 -14.27 -1.56 -1.33
N ILE A 208 -13.94 -1.30 -0.06
CA ILE A 208 -13.20 -0.11 0.41
C ILE A 208 -12.06 -0.49 1.39
N ASN A 209 -10.97 0.28 1.34
CA ASN A 209 -9.82 0.19 2.24
C ASN A 209 -9.34 1.61 2.57
N GLY A 210 -9.25 1.96 3.86
CA GLY A 210 -8.93 3.32 4.28
C GLY A 210 -7.94 3.40 5.43
N THR A 211 -7.11 4.44 5.39
CA THR A 211 -6.33 4.91 6.55
C THR A 211 -6.38 6.43 6.55
N VAL A 212 -7.03 7.02 7.56
CA VAL A 212 -7.31 8.46 7.63
C VAL A 212 -7.04 9.02 9.02
N GLY A 213 -6.58 10.27 9.13
CA GLY A 213 -6.23 10.90 10.39
C GLY A 213 -6.80 12.31 10.56
N GLY A 214 -7.12 12.66 11.80
CA GLY A 214 -7.72 13.94 12.19
C GLY A 214 -7.81 14.12 13.71
N SER A 215 -8.66 15.04 14.19
CA SER A 215 -9.06 15.07 15.60
C SER A 215 -9.99 13.90 15.94
N LYS A 216 -10.09 13.53 17.22
CA LYS A 216 -11.01 12.47 17.69
C LYS A 216 -12.48 12.75 17.33
N LEU A 217 -12.86 14.04 17.23
CA LEU A 217 -14.19 14.44 16.79
C LEU A 217 -14.39 14.11 15.31
N ALA A 218 -13.43 14.49 14.46
CA ALA A 218 -13.49 14.24 13.03
C ALA A 218 -13.46 12.74 12.69
N THR A 219 -12.66 11.93 13.40
CA THR A 219 -12.63 10.47 13.22
C THR A 219 -13.93 9.82 13.72
N ARG A 220 -14.49 10.24 14.86
CA ARG A 220 -15.79 9.78 15.34
C ARG A 220 -16.92 10.06 14.34
N LEU A 221 -17.04 11.29 13.86
CA LEU A 221 -18.06 11.69 12.86
C LEU A 221 -17.91 10.92 11.54
N TYR A 222 -16.68 10.58 11.16
CA TYR A 222 -16.39 9.76 9.99
C TYR A 222 -16.86 8.30 10.16
N VAL A 223 -16.62 7.68 11.32
CA VAL A 223 -17.13 6.34 11.65
C VAL A 223 -18.66 6.34 11.69
N GLU A 224 -19.28 7.37 12.29
CA GLU A 224 -20.73 7.53 12.35
C GLU A 224 -21.34 7.67 10.93
N ALA A 225 -20.77 8.51 10.06
CA ALA A 225 -21.22 8.65 8.67
C ALA A 225 -21.03 7.37 7.84
N MET A 226 -19.95 6.61 8.07
CA MET A 226 -19.73 5.31 7.44
C MET A 226 -20.81 4.29 7.86
N LEU A 227 -21.05 4.15 9.17
CA LEU A 227 -22.01 3.19 9.73
C LEU A 227 -23.48 3.57 9.45
N SER A 228 -23.79 4.85 9.22
CA SER A 228 -25.12 5.28 8.78
C SER A 228 -25.39 5.07 7.28
N CYS A 229 -24.36 4.84 6.46
CA CYS A 229 -24.55 4.66 5.01
C CYS A 229 -25.06 3.24 4.68
N PRO A 230 -26.15 3.07 3.90
CA PRO A 230 -26.65 1.75 3.47
C PRO A 230 -25.65 0.87 2.68
N LEU A 231 -24.53 1.45 2.22
CA LEU A 231 -23.44 0.68 1.62
C LEU A 231 -22.56 -0.05 2.64
N PHE A 232 -22.53 0.37 3.91
CA PHE A 232 -21.65 -0.20 4.94
C PHE A 232 -22.34 -0.54 6.27
N LYS A 233 -23.52 0.03 6.58
CA LYS A 233 -24.29 -0.18 7.82
C LYS A 233 -24.35 -1.63 8.29
N ASP A 234 -24.73 -2.54 7.41
CA ASP A 234 -24.96 -3.96 7.74
C ASP A 234 -23.72 -4.84 7.43
N TYR A 235 -22.57 -4.22 7.15
CA TYR A 235 -21.32 -4.84 6.66
C TYR A 235 -20.08 -4.40 7.46
N MET A 236 -20.22 -3.45 8.38
CA MET A 236 -19.16 -2.95 9.25
C MET A 236 -19.73 -2.68 10.65
N CYS A 237 -18.93 -2.89 11.69
CA CYS A 237 -19.20 -2.36 13.03
C CYS A 237 -18.11 -1.36 13.45
N LYS A 238 -18.18 -0.86 14.70
CA LYS A 238 -17.14 0.05 15.24
C LYS A 238 -15.76 -0.63 15.30
N ASP A 239 -15.68 -1.93 15.57
CA ASP A 239 -14.41 -2.67 15.73
C ASP A 239 -13.62 -2.86 14.42
N ASP A 240 -14.28 -2.67 13.28
CA ASP A 240 -13.62 -2.66 11.97
C ASP A 240 -12.71 -1.44 11.79
N PHE A 241 -13.03 -0.34 12.47
CA PHE A 241 -12.21 0.88 12.54
C PHE A 241 -11.21 0.78 13.69
N LYS A 242 -10.01 0.25 13.39
CA LYS A 242 -8.90 0.21 14.34
C LYS A 242 -8.35 1.62 14.55
N THR A 243 -8.08 2.01 15.79
CA THR A 243 -7.65 3.38 16.14
C THR A 243 -6.22 3.41 16.69
N SER A 244 -5.52 4.52 16.48
CA SER A 244 -4.14 4.70 16.94
C SER A 244 -3.78 6.18 17.10
N LYS A 245 -2.93 6.52 18.08
CA LYS A 245 -2.47 7.91 18.33
C LYS A 245 -1.80 8.52 17.09
N GLY A 246 -2.17 9.75 16.74
CA GLY A 246 -1.60 10.47 15.59
C GLY A 246 -2.44 11.68 15.20
N GLY A 247 -2.96 11.68 13.97
CA GLY A 247 -3.86 12.71 13.45
C GLY A 247 -3.58 13.05 11.99
N ALA A 248 -4.09 14.20 11.53
CA ALA A 248 -3.93 14.64 10.14
C ALA A 248 -2.46 14.88 9.74
N CYS A 249 -1.58 15.18 10.71
CA CYS A 249 -0.13 15.34 10.47
C CYS A 249 0.58 14.06 10.04
N CYS A 250 -0.02 12.88 10.24
CA CYS A 250 0.58 11.60 9.81
C CYS A 250 0.57 11.40 8.28
N PHE A 251 -0.21 12.20 7.53
CA PHE A 251 -0.31 12.11 6.07
C PHE A 251 -0.08 13.48 5.42
N PRO A 252 0.74 13.58 4.35
CA PRO A 252 1.04 14.86 3.72
C PRO A 252 -0.15 15.47 2.96
N GLU A 253 -1.15 14.66 2.61
CA GLU A 253 -2.37 15.07 1.89
C GLU A 253 -3.47 14.00 2.03
N LEU A 254 -4.66 14.29 1.52
CA LEU A 254 -5.73 13.32 1.31
C LEU A 254 -5.64 12.73 -0.11
N ARG A 255 -5.62 11.40 -0.23
CA ARG A 255 -5.70 10.68 -1.52
C ARG A 255 -6.84 9.66 -1.52
N VAL A 256 -7.94 10.00 -2.18
CA VAL A 256 -9.07 9.09 -2.45
C VAL A 256 -9.02 8.67 -3.92
N GLY A 257 -9.27 7.40 -4.24
CA GLY A 257 -9.25 6.93 -5.63
C GLY A 257 -9.85 5.55 -5.87
N VAL A 258 -10.33 5.36 -7.11
CA VAL A 258 -10.82 4.07 -7.63
C VAL A 258 -9.65 3.27 -8.22
N PHE A 259 -9.60 1.97 -7.94
CA PHE A 259 -8.59 1.01 -8.40
C PHE A 259 -9.25 -0.33 -8.77
N GLU A 260 -8.49 -1.25 -9.40
CA GLU A 260 -8.97 -2.64 -9.62
C GLU A 260 -9.05 -3.46 -8.33
N GLU A 261 -8.11 -3.23 -7.39
CA GLU A 261 -7.99 -3.98 -6.13
C GLU A 261 -7.90 -3.00 -4.95
N ILE A 262 -8.63 -3.25 -3.85
CA ILE A 262 -8.50 -2.43 -2.62
C ILE A 262 -7.16 -2.65 -1.92
N VAL A 263 -6.59 -3.86 -2.04
CA VAL A 263 -5.18 -4.15 -1.76
C VAL A 263 -4.56 -4.89 -2.95
N PRO A 264 -3.53 -4.34 -3.63
CA PRO A 264 -3.00 -4.95 -4.84
C PRO A 264 -2.32 -6.31 -4.60
N MET A 265 -3.01 -7.40 -4.98
CA MET A 265 -2.47 -8.76 -5.04
C MET A 265 -1.96 -9.09 -6.46
N GLY A 266 -2.23 -8.25 -7.46
CA GLY A 266 -1.80 -8.46 -8.85
C GLY A 266 -2.58 -9.56 -9.57
N ILE A 267 -3.72 -9.98 -9.02
CA ILE A 267 -4.64 -10.95 -9.62
C ILE A 267 -6.04 -10.37 -9.53
N SER A 268 -6.71 -10.24 -10.67
CA SER A 268 -8.06 -9.67 -10.73
C SER A 268 -9.03 -10.36 -9.75
N PRO A 269 -9.90 -9.64 -9.02
CA PRO A 269 -10.89 -10.21 -8.10
C PRO A 269 -11.83 -11.24 -8.75
N SER A 270 -11.98 -11.16 -10.08
CA SER A 270 -12.70 -12.14 -10.92
C SER A 270 -12.08 -13.54 -10.94
N LYS A 271 -10.76 -13.65 -10.75
CA LYS A 271 -10.03 -14.95 -10.70
C LYS A 271 -9.95 -15.49 -9.28
N ILE A 272 -9.72 -14.61 -8.29
CA ILE A 272 -9.55 -14.98 -6.88
C ILE A 272 -10.38 -14.01 -6.03
N SER A 273 -11.58 -14.47 -5.67
CA SER A 273 -12.57 -13.72 -4.91
C SER A 273 -12.30 -13.79 -3.41
N TYR A 274 -12.47 -12.66 -2.72
CA TYR A 274 -12.45 -12.56 -1.26
C TYR A 274 -13.53 -13.43 -0.57
N LYS A 275 -14.56 -13.88 -1.30
CA LYS A 275 -15.71 -14.63 -0.78
C LYS A 275 -15.41 -16.11 -0.43
N LYS A 276 -14.18 -16.57 -0.62
CA LYS A 276 -13.73 -17.93 -0.25
C LYS A 276 -12.43 -17.89 0.59
N PRO A 277 -12.38 -17.13 1.70
CA PRO A 277 -11.15 -16.93 2.46
C PRO A 277 -10.78 -18.16 3.30
N GLY A 278 -9.66 -18.08 4.01
CA GLY A 278 -9.32 -18.95 5.14
C GLY A 278 -10.30 -18.80 6.31
N VAL A 279 -10.23 -19.72 7.26
CA VAL A 279 -11.05 -19.66 8.48
C VAL A 279 -10.54 -18.51 9.36
N HIS A 280 -11.40 -17.52 9.64
CA HIS A 280 -11.08 -16.45 10.58
C HIS A 280 -10.97 -16.99 12.01
N LEU A 281 -9.83 -16.75 12.66
CA LEU A 281 -9.63 -16.94 14.09
C LEU A 281 -9.69 -15.57 14.79
N SER A 282 -10.38 -15.49 15.92
CA SER A 282 -10.24 -14.34 16.85
C SER A 282 -8.80 -14.24 17.38
N PRO A 283 -8.38 -13.10 17.96
CA PRO A 283 -7.04 -12.98 18.51
C PRO A 283 -6.72 -14.03 19.58
N GLY A 284 -7.66 -14.33 20.50
CA GLY A 284 -7.48 -15.36 21.52
C GLY A 284 -7.45 -16.80 20.99
N GLU A 285 -8.13 -17.11 19.89
CA GLU A 285 -7.97 -18.40 19.20
C GLU A 285 -6.62 -18.48 18.48
N PHE A 286 -6.25 -17.42 17.75
CA PHE A 286 -4.96 -17.32 17.05
C PHE A 286 -3.78 -17.39 18.03
N HIS A 287 -3.91 -16.79 19.22
CA HIS A 287 -2.93 -16.87 20.30
C HIS A 287 -2.64 -18.34 20.68
N LYS A 288 -3.70 -19.13 20.91
CA LYS A 288 -3.59 -20.56 21.27
C LYS A 288 -3.01 -21.41 20.14
N GLU A 289 -3.29 -21.07 18.88
CA GLU A 289 -2.68 -21.78 17.74
C GLU A 289 -1.21 -21.40 17.54
N VAL A 290 -0.80 -20.16 17.82
CA VAL A 290 0.61 -19.75 17.84
C VAL A 290 1.36 -20.38 19.03
N GLU A 291 0.73 -20.49 20.20
CA GLU A 291 1.28 -21.19 21.37
C GLU A 291 1.60 -22.66 21.07
N LYS A 292 0.64 -23.38 20.47
CA LYS A 292 0.83 -24.78 20.00
C LYS A 292 1.93 -24.89 18.95
N PHE A 293 1.95 -23.99 17.96
CA PHE A 293 3.00 -23.95 16.95
C PHE A 293 4.39 -23.77 17.58
N LEU A 294 4.51 -22.87 18.57
CA LEU A 294 5.78 -22.58 19.23
C LEU A 294 6.25 -23.74 20.13
N SER A 295 5.36 -24.46 20.82
CA SER A 295 5.74 -25.65 21.59
C SER A 295 6.16 -26.83 20.70
N GLN A 296 5.59 -26.95 19.50
CA GLN A 296 5.94 -27.95 18.48
C GLN A 296 7.25 -27.67 17.74
N THR A 297 7.87 -26.49 17.87
CA THR A 297 9.07 -26.12 17.08
C THR A 297 10.32 -26.97 17.35
N ASN A 298 10.31 -27.81 18.39
CA ASN A 298 11.39 -28.75 18.70
C ASN A 298 11.26 -30.11 17.97
N GLU A 299 10.14 -30.35 17.29
CA GLU A 299 9.91 -31.57 16.50
C GLU A 299 10.37 -31.35 15.05
N GLU A 300 11.11 -32.32 14.49
CA GLU A 300 11.78 -32.21 13.17
C GLU A 300 10.83 -32.03 11.96
N GLN A 301 9.51 -32.03 12.18
CA GLN A 301 8.52 -32.04 11.11
C GLN A 301 7.26 -31.20 11.40
N SER A 302 7.39 -30.08 12.13
CA SER A 302 6.26 -29.21 12.51
C SER A 302 5.21 -29.04 11.40
N ASP A 303 3.96 -29.34 11.77
CA ASP A 303 2.82 -29.46 10.86
C ASP A 303 2.08 -28.13 10.59
N THR A 304 2.49 -27.08 11.30
CA THR A 304 1.88 -25.75 11.21
C THR A 304 2.88 -24.72 10.65
N ILE A 305 2.45 -23.89 9.70
CA ILE A 305 3.21 -22.74 9.20
C ILE A 305 2.54 -21.44 9.64
N LEU A 306 3.23 -20.65 10.45
CA LEU A 306 2.84 -19.29 10.80
C LEU A 306 3.34 -18.31 9.72
N LEU A 307 2.46 -17.86 8.81
CA LEU A 307 2.81 -17.15 7.58
C LEU A 307 2.50 -15.64 7.67
N ASP A 308 3.55 -14.82 7.59
CA ASP A 308 3.42 -13.38 7.44
C ASP A 308 3.05 -13.01 5.99
N CYS A 309 1.94 -12.33 5.79
CA CYS A 309 1.47 -11.87 4.47
C CYS A 309 1.92 -10.44 4.15
N ARG A 310 2.86 -9.88 4.93
CA ARG A 310 3.37 -8.52 4.76
C ARG A 310 4.55 -8.44 3.77
N ASN A 311 4.98 -7.21 3.48
CA ASN A 311 6.23 -6.98 2.77
C ASN A 311 7.41 -7.04 3.76
N PHE A 312 8.60 -7.43 3.28
CA PHE A 312 9.76 -7.68 4.14
C PHE A 312 10.13 -6.55 5.13
N TYR A 313 9.94 -5.28 4.75
CA TYR A 313 10.27 -4.13 5.59
C TYR A 313 9.31 -3.98 6.78
N GLU A 314 8.10 -4.54 6.69
CA GLU A 314 7.17 -4.60 7.80
C GLU A 314 7.60 -5.70 8.78
N SER A 315 7.91 -6.89 8.24
CA SER A 315 8.37 -8.06 8.99
C SER A 315 9.75 -7.90 9.61
N LYS A 316 10.60 -7.02 9.04
CA LYS A 316 11.95 -6.77 9.54
C LYS A 316 11.92 -6.11 10.93
N ILE A 317 11.06 -5.12 11.15
CA ILE A 317 11.00 -4.36 12.43
C ILE A 317 10.06 -4.95 13.49
N GLY A 318 9.21 -5.91 13.12
CA GLY A 318 8.38 -6.65 14.06
C GLY A 318 7.62 -7.78 13.38
N ARG A 319 7.47 -8.91 14.06
CA ARG A 319 6.85 -10.15 13.54
C ARG A 319 6.52 -11.12 14.67
N PHE A 320 5.68 -12.11 14.38
CA PHE A 320 5.52 -13.24 15.30
C PHE A 320 6.80 -14.07 15.39
N GLN A 321 7.08 -14.63 16.57
CA GLN A 321 8.18 -15.57 16.75
C GLN A 321 7.97 -16.83 15.88
N GLY A 322 9.05 -17.39 15.35
CA GLY A 322 9.03 -18.59 14.51
C GLY A 322 8.38 -18.46 13.12
N CYS A 323 7.83 -17.29 12.75
CA CYS A 323 7.05 -17.17 11.51
C CYS A 323 7.89 -17.30 10.23
N LEU A 324 7.30 -17.94 9.21
CA LEU A 324 7.71 -17.78 7.82
C LEU A 324 7.37 -16.37 7.37
N ALA A 325 8.39 -15.56 7.10
CA ALA A 325 8.27 -14.17 6.66
C ALA A 325 8.88 -14.01 5.25
N PRO A 326 8.06 -14.10 4.18
CA PRO A 326 8.54 -14.07 2.80
C PRO A 326 9.27 -12.77 2.49
N ASP A 327 10.47 -12.86 1.91
CA ASP A 327 11.26 -11.69 1.52
C ASP A 327 10.71 -11.00 0.23
N ILE A 328 9.42 -10.70 0.20
CA ILE A 328 8.72 -10.01 -0.90
C ILE A 328 8.68 -8.49 -0.67
N ARG A 329 8.90 -7.72 -1.75
CA ARG A 329 8.85 -6.24 -1.71
C ARG A 329 7.43 -5.67 -1.87
N LYS A 330 6.51 -6.44 -2.48
CA LYS A 330 5.13 -6.05 -2.77
C LYS A 330 4.20 -7.25 -2.51
N PHE A 331 3.01 -7.00 -1.96
CA PHE A 331 1.99 -8.06 -1.80
C PHE A 331 1.56 -8.65 -3.16
N SER A 332 1.65 -7.90 -4.25
CA SER A 332 1.44 -8.43 -5.61
C SER A 332 2.52 -9.41 -6.11
N TYR A 333 3.53 -9.73 -5.29
CA TYR A 333 4.48 -10.82 -5.52
C TYR A 333 4.14 -12.07 -4.70
N PHE A 334 3.21 -11.99 -3.74
CA PHE A 334 2.79 -13.09 -2.88
C PHE A 334 2.24 -14.30 -3.68
N PRO A 335 1.40 -14.14 -4.73
CA PRO A 335 0.94 -15.29 -5.50
C PRO A 335 2.07 -16.10 -6.15
N SER A 336 3.02 -15.41 -6.79
CA SER A 336 4.19 -16.05 -7.42
C SER A 336 5.16 -16.65 -6.39
N TYR A 337 5.18 -16.13 -5.15
CA TYR A 337 5.93 -16.72 -4.04
C TYR A 337 5.29 -18.03 -3.57
N ILE A 338 3.97 -18.07 -3.38
CA ILE A 338 3.25 -19.32 -3.05
C ILE A 338 3.46 -20.36 -4.16
N ASP A 339 3.38 -19.95 -5.44
CA ASP A 339 3.56 -20.86 -6.57
C ASP A 339 4.97 -21.44 -6.67
N ARG A 340 5.99 -20.66 -6.32
CA ARG A 340 7.39 -21.09 -6.29
C ARG A 340 7.70 -22.04 -5.14
N ASN A 341 7.00 -21.89 -4.02
CA ASN A 341 7.29 -22.60 -2.77
C ASN A 341 6.14 -23.56 -2.40
N LEU A 342 5.37 -24.02 -3.39
CA LEU A 342 4.10 -24.71 -3.17
C LEU A 342 4.25 -26.00 -2.34
N GLU A 343 5.37 -26.71 -2.53
CA GLU A 343 5.74 -27.92 -1.78
C GLU A 343 5.83 -27.70 -0.26
N LEU A 344 6.31 -26.51 0.17
CA LEU A 344 6.41 -26.15 1.59
C LEU A 344 5.04 -26.13 2.28
N PHE A 345 3.98 -25.87 1.52
CA PHE A 345 2.61 -25.74 2.00
C PHE A 345 1.77 -27.03 1.82
N ARG A 346 2.34 -28.14 1.30
CA ARG A 346 1.60 -29.40 1.15
C ARG A 346 1.26 -30.01 2.51
N GLU A 347 -0.01 -30.39 2.69
CA GLU A 347 -0.59 -31.07 3.86
C GLU A 347 -0.49 -30.31 5.21
N LYS A 348 0.25 -29.20 5.25
CA LYS A 348 0.37 -28.32 6.42
C LYS A 348 -0.93 -27.59 6.74
N LYS A 349 -1.05 -27.26 8.02
CA LYS A 349 -1.93 -26.21 8.55
C LYS A 349 -1.24 -24.85 8.40
N VAL A 350 -1.93 -23.82 7.92
CA VAL A 350 -1.33 -22.48 7.73
C VAL A 350 -2.08 -21.42 8.53
N LEU A 351 -1.36 -20.70 9.39
CA LEU A 351 -1.85 -19.58 10.19
C LEU A 351 -1.40 -18.26 9.54
N MET A 352 -2.29 -17.57 8.83
CA MET A 352 -1.94 -16.37 8.06
C MET A 352 -2.21 -15.08 8.84
N TYR A 353 -1.29 -14.11 8.78
CA TYR A 353 -1.47 -12.81 9.42
C TYR A 353 -0.93 -11.63 8.60
N CYS A 354 -1.44 -10.43 8.89
CA CYS A 354 -0.91 -9.16 8.40
C CYS A 354 -1.36 -8.01 9.31
N THR A 355 -0.92 -6.77 9.03
CA THR A 355 -1.17 -5.56 9.85
C THR A 355 -2.60 -5.42 10.39
N GLY A 356 -3.61 -5.59 9.52
CA GLY A 356 -5.01 -5.30 9.86
C GLY A 356 -6.04 -6.26 9.25
N GLY A 357 -5.64 -7.44 8.75
CA GLY A 357 -6.52 -8.45 8.16
C GLY A 357 -6.57 -8.44 6.63
N ILE A 358 -6.83 -7.29 5.99
CA ILE A 358 -7.17 -7.13 4.55
C ILE A 358 -6.41 -7.98 3.51
N ARG A 359 -5.09 -8.21 3.70
CA ARG A 359 -4.27 -9.04 2.78
C ARG A 359 -4.56 -10.53 2.92
N CYS A 360 -4.87 -10.97 4.13
CA CYS A 360 -5.15 -12.38 4.42
C CYS A 360 -6.41 -12.82 3.67
N GLU A 361 -7.44 -11.99 3.56
CA GLU A 361 -8.72 -12.38 2.92
C GLU A 361 -8.53 -12.95 1.51
N ARG A 362 -7.72 -12.27 0.68
CA ARG A 362 -7.43 -12.72 -0.69
C ARG A 362 -6.19 -13.62 -0.79
N GLY A 363 -5.21 -13.47 0.11
CA GLY A 363 -4.04 -14.36 0.19
C GLY A 363 -4.38 -15.78 0.64
N SER A 364 -5.30 -15.92 1.60
CA SER A 364 -5.81 -17.22 2.08
C SER A 364 -6.78 -17.85 1.08
N ALA A 365 -7.61 -17.06 0.41
CA ALA A 365 -8.40 -17.52 -0.74
C ALA A 365 -7.49 -18.03 -1.88
N TYR A 366 -6.36 -17.36 -2.14
CA TYR A 366 -5.36 -17.82 -3.11
C TYR A 366 -4.75 -19.16 -2.70
N LEU A 367 -4.29 -19.27 -1.46
CA LEU A 367 -3.63 -20.48 -0.95
C LEU A 367 -4.59 -21.68 -0.92
N LYS A 368 -5.86 -21.48 -0.50
CA LYS A 368 -6.91 -22.49 -0.59
C LYS A 368 -7.23 -22.89 -2.03
N ALA A 369 -7.21 -21.95 -2.98
CA ALA A 369 -7.43 -22.23 -4.39
C ALA A 369 -6.30 -23.06 -5.05
N LYS A 370 -5.15 -23.25 -4.37
CA LYS A 370 -4.09 -24.17 -4.80
C LYS A 370 -4.31 -25.62 -4.35
N GLY A 371 -5.17 -25.85 -3.34
CA GLY A 371 -5.55 -27.20 -2.91
C GLY A 371 -4.46 -28.06 -2.28
N VAL A 372 -3.31 -27.49 -1.90
CA VAL A 372 -2.19 -28.27 -1.30
C VAL A 372 -2.20 -28.28 0.23
N CYS A 373 -2.67 -27.22 0.89
CA CYS A 373 -2.74 -27.15 2.35
C CYS A 373 -3.89 -28.00 2.88
N ARG A 374 -3.71 -28.62 4.06
CA ARG A 374 -4.81 -29.30 4.75
C ARG A 374 -5.82 -28.28 5.30
N GLU A 375 -5.34 -27.20 5.91
CA GLU A 375 -6.17 -26.11 6.41
C GLU A 375 -5.48 -24.76 6.27
N VAL A 376 -6.26 -23.69 6.09
CA VAL A 376 -5.77 -22.31 6.06
C VAL A 376 -6.65 -21.43 6.94
N PHE A 377 -6.03 -20.87 7.97
CA PHE A 377 -6.61 -19.97 8.96
C PHE A 377 -6.04 -18.56 8.80
N GLN A 378 -6.74 -17.55 9.34
CA GLN A 378 -6.27 -16.17 9.32
C GLN A 378 -6.67 -15.37 10.57
N LEU A 379 -5.78 -14.51 11.05
CA LEU A 379 -6.01 -13.63 12.20
C LEU A 379 -7.05 -12.53 11.87
N LYS A 380 -8.25 -12.63 12.44
CA LYS A 380 -9.32 -11.63 12.30
C LYS A 380 -8.86 -10.28 12.86
N GLY A 381 -9.00 -9.22 12.05
CA GLY A 381 -8.55 -7.87 12.40
C GLY A 381 -7.03 -7.66 12.35
N GLY A 382 -6.23 -8.69 12.07
CA GLY A 382 -4.78 -8.62 11.93
C GLY A 382 -4.02 -8.34 13.23
N ILE A 383 -2.71 -8.06 13.10
CA ILE A 383 -1.79 -7.80 14.22
C ILE A 383 -2.32 -6.68 15.12
N HIS A 384 -2.98 -5.66 14.56
CA HIS A 384 -3.54 -4.55 15.34
C HIS A 384 -4.51 -5.05 16.43
N LYS A 385 -5.49 -5.89 16.07
CA LYS A 385 -6.44 -6.46 17.04
C LYS A 385 -5.79 -7.51 17.95
N TYR A 386 -4.71 -8.17 17.52
CA TYR A 386 -3.93 -9.03 18.40
C TYR A 386 -3.15 -8.26 19.46
N LEU A 387 -2.54 -7.12 19.13
CA LEU A 387 -1.79 -6.29 20.08
C LEU A 387 -2.68 -5.44 21.01
N GLU A 388 -3.97 -5.28 20.67
CA GLU A 388 -4.99 -4.76 21.59
C GLU A 388 -5.33 -5.76 22.72
N GLU A 389 -5.29 -7.06 22.45
CA GLU A 389 -5.64 -8.13 23.42
C GLU A 389 -4.39 -8.75 24.09
N PHE A 390 -3.25 -8.81 23.37
CA PHE A 390 -2.00 -9.44 23.79
C PHE A 390 -0.75 -8.59 23.45
N PRO A 391 -0.57 -7.41 24.07
CA PRO A 391 0.57 -6.51 23.77
C PRO A 391 1.94 -7.17 24.01
N ASP A 392 2.06 -8.02 25.04
CA ASP A 392 3.28 -8.76 25.40
C ASP A 392 3.34 -10.19 24.83
N GLY A 393 2.34 -10.56 24.01
CA GLY A 393 2.21 -11.88 23.39
C GLY A 393 3.29 -12.21 22.36
N PHE A 394 3.04 -13.21 21.50
CA PHE A 394 4.06 -13.80 20.63
C PHE A 394 4.55 -12.89 19.47
N TYR A 395 4.04 -11.66 19.35
CA TYR A 395 4.51 -10.67 18.37
C TYR A 395 5.61 -9.80 18.98
N ARG A 396 6.83 -9.93 18.44
CA ARG A 396 8.02 -9.22 18.90
C ARG A 396 8.32 -8.04 17.98
N GLY A 397 8.57 -6.87 18.56
CA GLY A 397 8.94 -5.65 17.84
C GLY A 397 7.74 -4.78 17.43
N LYS A 398 7.98 -3.87 16.48
CA LYS A 398 7.03 -2.80 16.14
C LYS A 398 6.07 -3.18 15.03
N LEU A 399 4.86 -2.61 15.05
CA LEU A 399 3.85 -2.79 14.03
C LEU A 399 3.99 -1.72 12.94
N PHE A 400 4.48 -2.10 11.75
CA PHE A 400 4.63 -1.17 10.63
C PHE A 400 3.29 -0.57 10.17
N VAL A 401 3.26 0.75 9.92
CA VAL A 401 2.09 1.50 9.41
C VAL A 401 2.46 2.36 8.20
N PHE A 402 1.50 2.52 7.28
CA PHE A 402 1.72 3.11 5.94
C PHE A 402 1.60 4.64 5.91
N ASP A 403 2.11 5.31 6.94
CA ASP A 403 2.02 6.75 7.18
C ASP A 403 3.33 7.31 7.77
N GLY A 404 3.36 8.62 8.07
CA GLY A 404 4.58 9.32 8.53
C GLY A 404 5.17 8.80 9.84
N ARG A 405 4.44 8.02 10.64
CA ARG A 405 4.95 7.37 11.87
C ARG A 405 5.87 6.18 11.57
N TYR A 406 5.76 5.57 10.40
CA TYR A 406 6.34 4.27 9.97
C TYR A 406 6.00 3.06 10.83
N ALA A 407 5.90 3.16 12.16
CA ALA A 407 5.56 2.05 13.03
C ALA A 407 4.91 2.49 14.35
N LEU A 408 4.20 1.56 14.99
CA LEU A 408 3.66 1.66 16.34
C LEU A 408 4.40 0.69 17.27
N SER A 409 4.66 1.10 18.52
CA SER A 409 5.22 0.23 19.56
C SER A 409 4.11 -0.21 20.52
N TYR A 410 4.13 -1.48 20.89
CA TYR A 410 3.23 -2.06 21.90
C TYR A 410 4.06 -2.71 23.02
N ASN A 411 5.11 -3.45 22.64
CA ASN A 411 6.22 -3.84 23.52
C ASN A 411 7.52 -3.07 23.18
N GLY A 412 8.57 -3.32 23.96
CA GLY A 412 9.90 -2.71 23.85
C GLY A 412 10.94 -3.53 23.07
N ASP A 413 10.54 -4.65 22.46
CA ASP A 413 11.46 -5.55 21.75
C ASP A 413 12.06 -4.89 20.49
N ILE A 414 13.36 -5.09 20.25
CA ILE A 414 14.04 -4.62 19.03
C ILE A 414 14.54 -5.83 18.23
N VAL A 415 13.73 -6.30 17.29
CA VAL A 415 14.03 -7.49 16.45
C VAL A 415 14.85 -7.18 15.19
N SER A 416 15.41 -5.96 15.09
CA SER A 416 16.09 -5.45 13.90
C SER A 416 17.33 -4.64 14.23
N GLU A 417 18.20 -4.49 13.23
CA GLU A 417 19.56 -3.98 13.37
C GLU A 417 19.84 -2.77 12.47
N CYS A 418 20.81 -1.96 12.87
CA CYS A 418 21.42 -0.93 12.04
C CYS A 418 22.14 -1.57 10.84
N SER A 419 21.71 -1.24 9.63
CA SER A 419 22.19 -1.79 8.34
C SER A 419 23.70 -1.55 8.06
N TYR A 420 24.41 -0.85 8.94
CA TYR A 420 25.82 -0.50 8.82
C TYR A 420 26.71 -1.06 9.95
N CYS A 421 26.15 -1.42 11.11
CA CYS A 421 26.96 -1.81 12.29
C CYS A 421 26.35 -2.90 13.19
N GLY A 422 25.20 -3.49 12.82
CA GLY A 422 24.57 -4.57 13.60
C GLY A 422 23.93 -4.16 14.93
N ALA A 423 24.19 -2.94 15.44
CA ALA A 423 23.59 -2.46 16.69
C ALA A 423 22.05 -2.44 16.59
N PRO A 424 21.30 -2.89 17.62
CA PRO A 424 19.84 -2.92 17.60
C PRO A 424 19.22 -1.57 17.21
N TRP A 425 18.36 -1.58 16.18
CA TRP A 425 17.72 -0.37 15.65
C TRP A 425 16.50 -0.68 14.79
N ASP A 426 15.36 -0.06 15.10
CA ASP A 426 14.06 -0.29 14.46
C ASP A 426 13.41 0.95 13.80
N GLN A 427 13.99 2.14 13.97
CA GLN A 427 13.41 3.37 13.41
C GLN A 427 13.81 3.53 11.94
N TYR A 428 12.82 3.48 11.05
CA TYR A 428 13.02 3.73 9.63
C TYR A 428 13.23 5.21 9.32
N LYS A 429 14.14 5.47 8.37
CA LYS A 429 14.21 6.73 7.60
C LYS A 429 14.21 6.41 6.10
N LEU A 430 13.88 7.39 5.27
CA LEU A 430 14.11 7.28 3.83
C LEU A 430 15.61 7.33 3.52
N CYS A 431 16.04 6.51 2.56
CA CYS A 431 17.36 6.57 1.96
C CYS A 431 17.65 8.00 1.44
N SER A 432 18.82 8.56 1.78
CA SER A 432 19.20 9.94 1.44
C SER A 432 19.22 10.25 -0.06
N THR A 433 19.40 9.26 -0.93
CA THR A 433 19.20 9.38 -2.39
C THR A 433 17.70 9.58 -2.75
N PRO A 434 17.26 10.77 -3.21
CA PRO A 434 15.82 11.09 -3.34
C PRO A 434 15.03 10.20 -4.32
N GLN A 435 15.72 9.61 -5.29
CA GLN A 435 15.16 8.71 -6.30
C GLN A 435 14.97 7.27 -5.77
N CYS A 436 15.72 6.87 -4.73
CA CYS A 436 15.70 5.51 -4.21
C CYS A 436 14.45 5.22 -3.35
N ARG A 437 14.14 6.13 -2.41
CA ARG A 437 12.95 6.06 -1.53
C ARG A 437 12.80 4.77 -0.71
N GLN A 438 13.83 3.93 -0.62
CA GLN A 438 13.82 2.78 0.28
C GLN A 438 13.86 3.19 1.74
N LEU A 439 13.30 2.34 2.60
CA LEU A 439 13.34 2.51 4.05
C LEU A 439 14.62 1.87 4.60
N VAL A 440 15.38 2.64 5.38
CA VAL A 440 16.68 2.28 5.91
C VAL A 440 16.65 2.28 7.44
N LEU A 441 17.21 1.24 8.04
CA LEU A 441 17.50 1.19 9.48
C LEU A 441 18.94 1.63 9.68
N THR A 442 19.15 2.77 10.36
CA THR A 442 20.49 3.28 10.66
C THR A 442 20.49 4.00 12.00
N CYS A 443 21.32 3.56 12.93
CA CYS A 443 21.37 4.16 14.27
C CYS A 443 22.01 5.57 14.25
N PRO A 444 21.79 6.40 15.28
CA PRO A 444 22.28 7.78 15.32
C PRO A 444 23.81 7.90 15.23
N ALA A 445 24.55 6.88 15.69
CA ALA A 445 26.02 6.85 15.58
C ALA A 445 26.47 6.78 14.12
N CYS A 446 25.87 5.89 13.32
CA CYS A 446 26.15 5.79 11.88
C CYS A 446 25.64 7.02 11.11
N GLN A 447 24.45 7.55 11.46
CA GLN A 447 23.95 8.80 10.86
C GLN A 447 24.93 9.98 11.03
N ARG A 448 25.54 10.12 12.22
CA ARG A 448 26.60 11.13 12.47
C ARG A 448 27.90 10.91 11.68
N GLN A 449 28.13 9.70 11.15
CA GLN A 449 29.24 9.37 10.26
C GLN A 449 28.88 9.56 8.77
N GLY A 450 27.69 10.10 8.47
CA GLY A 450 27.19 10.35 7.11
C GLY A 450 26.42 9.17 6.48
N PHE A 451 26.48 7.98 7.10
CA PHE A 451 25.76 6.79 6.65
C PHE A 451 24.25 6.99 6.75
N THR A 452 23.60 7.13 5.59
CA THR A 452 22.20 7.56 5.46
C THR A 452 21.46 6.92 4.27
N ALA A 453 22.13 6.04 3.53
CA ALA A 453 21.61 5.38 2.34
C ALA A 453 21.29 3.89 2.60
N CYS A 454 20.65 3.23 1.65
CA CYS A 454 20.40 1.78 1.72
C CYS A 454 21.60 0.93 1.25
N CYS A 455 22.49 1.46 0.42
CA CYS A 455 23.70 0.81 -0.10
C CYS A 455 24.78 1.84 -0.46
N VAL A 456 26.00 1.35 -0.74
CA VAL A 456 27.15 2.18 -1.13
C VAL A 456 26.85 2.99 -2.39
N THR A 457 26.31 2.36 -3.45
CA THR A 457 25.94 3.08 -4.68
C THR A 457 24.94 4.22 -4.42
N CYS A 458 24.02 4.06 -3.47
CA CYS A 458 23.08 5.11 -3.09
C CYS A 458 23.75 6.22 -2.24
N GLN A 459 24.70 5.86 -1.37
CA GLN A 459 25.52 6.82 -0.63
C GLN A 459 26.33 7.70 -1.60
N ASP A 460 26.99 7.10 -2.58
CA ASP A 460 27.79 7.79 -3.60
C ASP A 460 26.92 8.67 -4.51
N LYS A 461 25.78 8.15 -5.00
CA LYS A 461 24.82 8.93 -5.80
C LYS A 461 24.27 10.12 -5.00
N GLY A 462 24.01 9.95 -3.71
CA GLY A 462 23.59 11.03 -2.80
C GLY A 462 24.64 12.15 -2.71
N SER A 463 25.90 11.79 -2.49
CA SER A 463 27.01 12.75 -2.41
C SER A 463 27.25 13.53 -3.71
N ARG A 464 27.02 12.92 -4.88
CA ARG A 464 27.20 13.57 -6.19
C ARG A 464 26.03 14.47 -6.61
N LEU A 465 24.81 14.20 -6.12
CA LEU A 465 23.62 15.01 -6.43
C LEU A 465 23.64 16.41 -5.80
N ALA A 466 24.55 16.68 -4.87
CA ALA A 466 24.82 18.03 -4.37
C ALA A 466 25.52 18.94 -5.39
N SER A 467 25.92 18.43 -6.56
CA SER A 467 26.83 19.10 -7.50
C SER A 467 26.26 19.41 -8.90
N SER A 468 25.02 18.98 -9.23
CA SER A 468 24.45 19.20 -10.57
C SER A 468 22.92 19.36 -10.57
N PRO A 469 22.34 20.23 -11.42
CA PRO A 469 20.90 20.42 -11.52
C PRO A 469 20.20 19.34 -12.38
N ALA A 470 19.01 18.96 -11.93
CA ALA A 470 17.88 18.37 -12.68
C ALA A 470 18.16 17.39 -13.85
N GLN A 471 17.84 16.10 -13.63
CA GLN A 471 17.35 15.21 -14.69
C GLN A 471 16.08 14.48 -14.25
N SER A 472 15.15 14.28 -15.19
CA SER A 472 13.84 13.68 -14.96
C SER A 472 13.85 12.15 -15.11
N SER A 473 13.06 11.48 -14.28
CA SER A 473 12.56 10.09 -14.48
C SER A 473 13.59 9.03 -14.89
N PHE A 474 14.45 8.62 -13.96
CA PHE A 474 15.24 7.38 -14.08
C PHE A 474 14.76 6.28 -13.12
N LYS A 475 14.99 5.01 -13.49
CA LYS A 475 14.61 3.81 -12.73
C LYS A 475 15.34 3.75 -11.36
N GLU A 476 14.82 2.94 -10.45
CA GLU A 476 15.41 2.72 -9.11
C GLU A 476 16.68 1.84 -9.19
N GLU A 477 17.75 2.43 -9.71
CA GLU A 477 19.10 1.85 -9.77
C GLU A 477 19.77 1.85 -8.39
N CYS A 478 19.37 0.88 -7.58
CA CYS A 478 19.89 0.61 -6.25
C CYS A 478 20.42 -0.82 -6.18
N GLU A 479 21.52 -1.07 -5.48
CA GLU A 479 22.06 -2.43 -5.32
C GLU A 479 21.09 -3.34 -4.56
N CYS A 480 20.32 -2.78 -3.61
CA CYS A 480 19.31 -3.49 -2.84
C CYS A 480 18.11 -3.95 -3.69
N THR A 481 17.84 -3.32 -4.84
CA THR A 481 16.88 -3.82 -5.83
C THR A 481 17.51 -4.76 -6.84
N ALA A 482 18.76 -4.53 -7.25
CA ALA A 482 19.43 -5.33 -8.28
C ALA A 482 19.87 -6.71 -7.79
N ARG A 483 20.44 -6.80 -6.58
CA ARG A 483 20.99 -8.05 -6.01
C ARG A 483 19.94 -8.97 -5.37
N ARG A 484 18.70 -8.50 -5.24
CA ARG A 484 17.64 -9.16 -4.45
C ARG A 484 16.67 -9.91 -5.37
N PRO A 485 16.38 -11.21 -5.13
CA PRO A 485 15.40 -11.94 -5.93
C PRO A 485 14.01 -11.30 -5.79
N ARG A 486 13.36 -11.00 -6.92
CA ARG A 486 12.01 -10.40 -6.94
C ARG A 486 10.98 -11.29 -6.24
N ILE A 487 11.09 -12.60 -6.46
CA ILE A 487 10.34 -13.66 -5.80
C ILE A 487 11.38 -14.56 -5.09
N PRO A 488 11.45 -14.59 -3.76
CA PRO A 488 12.37 -15.49 -3.07
C PRO A 488 11.91 -16.95 -3.23
N SER A 489 12.87 -17.86 -3.15
CA SER A 489 12.61 -19.28 -2.95
C SER A 489 13.08 -19.62 -1.54
N GLU A 490 12.22 -20.26 -0.76
CA GLU A 490 12.68 -21.00 0.40
C GLU A 490 13.42 -22.23 -0.13
N LEU A 491 14.62 -22.48 0.39
CA LEU A 491 15.27 -23.77 0.17
C LEU A 491 14.56 -24.81 1.06
N PRO A 492 14.34 -26.05 0.58
CA PRO A 492 14.07 -27.17 1.48
C PRO A 492 15.14 -27.19 2.57
N GLN A 493 14.77 -27.59 3.80
CA GLN A 493 15.71 -27.67 4.93
C GLN A 493 16.70 -28.83 4.75
N GLN A 494 17.63 -28.69 3.80
CA GLN A 494 18.83 -29.51 3.76
C GLN A 494 19.69 -29.16 4.97
N VAL A 495 19.66 -30.09 5.92
CA VAL A 495 20.61 -30.30 7.03
C VAL A 495 21.73 -29.27 7.09
N ARG A 496 21.57 -28.25 7.96
CA ARG A 496 22.72 -27.53 8.48
C ARG A 496 23.49 -28.49 9.36
N LEU A 497 24.47 -29.19 8.78
CA LEU A 497 25.46 -29.92 9.56
C LEU A 497 26.08 -28.93 10.57
N PRO A 498 26.14 -29.27 11.87
CA PRO A 498 26.77 -28.40 12.84
C PRO A 498 28.25 -28.28 12.47
N ALA A 499 28.76 -27.04 12.43
CA ALA A 499 30.18 -26.81 12.20
C ALA A 499 30.97 -27.29 13.42
N SER A 500 31.66 -28.43 13.28
CA SER A 500 32.50 -29.00 14.32
C SER A 500 33.55 -27.99 14.80
N PRO A 501 33.66 -27.73 16.11
CA PRO A 501 34.68 -26.82 16.63
C PRO A 501 36.03 -27.55 16.73
N GLU A 502 36.87 -27.39 15.70
CA GLU A 502 38.29 -27.75 15.84
C GLU A 502 39.00 -26.73 16.76
N PRO A 503 39.95 -27.19 17.59
CA PRO A 503 40.56 -26.36 18.64
C PRO A 503 41.56 -25.36 18.06
N ARG A 504 41.59 -24.16 18.64
CA ARG A 504 42.69 -23.21 18.39
C ARG A 504 43.93 -23.65 19.16
N PRO A 505 45.14 -23.60 18.57
CA PRO A 505 46.34 -23.46 19.38
C PRO A 505 46.34 -22.08 20.06
N ASP A 506 46.94 -22.03 21.26
CA ASP A 506 47.16 -20.80 22.02
C ASP A 506 48.50 -20.14 21.63
N VAL A 507 48.90 -19.09 22.37
CA VAL A 507 50.17 -18.32 22.31
C VAL A 507 50.19 -17.13 21.34
N GLY A 508 50.47 -15.94 21.89
CA GLY A 508 51.13 -14.83 21.17
C GLY A 508 50.47 -13.46 21.34
N GLU A 509 51.03 -12.61 22.20
CA GLU A 509 50.71 -11.17 22.25
C GLU A 509 51.50 -10.42 21.16
N ASP A 510 50.83 -9.64 20.29
CA ASP A 510 51.19 -8.24 19.94
C ASP A 510 50.37 -7.67 18.77
N GLY A 511 50.06 -6.37 18.83
CA GLY A 511 49.74 -5.53 17.66
C GLY A 511 48.28 -5.50 17.11
N PRO A 512 47.63 -4.32 16.95
CA PRO A 512 46.25 -4.22 16.45
C PRO A 512 46.16 -4.18 14.91
N CYS A 513 45.34 -5.05 14.30
CA CYS A 513 45.16 -5.10 12.84
C CYS A 513 43.78 -4.61 12.35
N LEU A 514 43.57 -3.29 12.35
CA LEU A 514 42.43 -2.67 11.63
C LEU A 514 42.64 -2.73 10.11
N ARG A 515 41.83 -3.54 9.41
CA ARG A 515 41.78 -3.64 7.94
C ARG A 515 40.33 -3.52 7.43
N LYS A 516 40.02 -2.78 6.35
CA LYS A 516 40.78 -1.68 5.71
C LYS A 516 39.84 -0.85 4.80
N TRP A 517 39.06 0.08 5.38
CA TRP A 517 38.27 1.05 4.58
C TRP A 517 39.20 2.15 4.07
N HIS A 518 39.60 2.08 2.80
CA HIS A 518 40.52 3.05 2.20
C HIS A 518 39.82 4.35 1.83
N ARG A 519 40.23 5.45 2.47
CA ARG A 519 39.92 6.82 2.04
C ARG A 519 40.73 7.17 0.80
N GLN A 520 40.11 7.78 -0.20
CA GLN A 520 40.74 8.80 -1.04
C GLN A 520 39.77 9.98 -1.22
N HIS A 521 40.33 11.18 -1.43
CA HIS A 521 39.63 12.46 -1.71
C HIS A 521 38.73 13.05 -0.61
N LEU A 522 39.37 13.77 0.33
CA LEU A 522 38.85 15.01 0.90
C LEU A 522 39.99 16.05 0.94
N PRO A 523 39.74 17.34 0.61
CA PRO A 523 40.75 18.39 0.66
C PRO A 523 41.04 18.85 2.10
N ARG A 524 42.23 19.42 2.34
CA ARG A 524 42.58 20.07 3.61
C ARG A 524 42.09 21.53 3.64
N PRO A 525 41.52 22.03 4.75
CA PRO A 525 41.53 23.47 5.04
C PRO A 525 42.93 23.91 5.50
N SER A 526 43.24 25.20 5.31
CA SER A 526 44.49 25.84 5.74
C SER A 526 44.53 26.14 7.24
N GLN A 527 45.73 26.22 7.81
CA GLN A 527 45.95 26.69 9.18
C GLN A 527 45.98 28.22 9.25
N SER A 528 45.54 28.77 10.39
CA SER A 528 45.93 30.10 10.84
C SER A 528 46.03 30.12 12.38
N GLU A 529 47.19 30.58 12.82
CA GLU A 529 47.68 30.92 14.17
C GLU A 529 46.81 32.02 14.86
N VAL A 530 46.90 32.38 16.16
CA VAL A 530 47.74 31.98 17.32
C VAL A 530 47.11 32.47 18.66
N HIS A 531 47.74 32.16 19.82
CA HIS A 531 47.42 32.56 21.21
C HIS A 531 46.13 31.94 21.83
N GLY A 532 46.09 31.48 23.10
CA GLY A 532 47.18 31.09 24.02
C GLY A 532 47.43 31.99 25.24
N ASP A 533 46.99 31.56 26.43
CA ASP A 533 47.57 31.94 27.73
C ASP A 533 47.32 30.84 28.81
N ARG A 534 47.89 30.96 30.02
CA ARG A 534 47.92 29.96 31.11
C ARG A 534 47.58 30.52 32.51
N THR A 535 46.95 29.70 33.35
CA THR A 535 47.04 29.64 34.84
C THR A 535 46.34 28.32 35.26
N LEU A 536 46.83 27.40 36.11
CA LEU A 536 47.27 27.48 37.54
C LEU A 536 46.11 27.94 38.46
N GLU A 537 45.71 27.29 39.57
CA GLU A 537 46.13 26.06 40.30
C GLU A 537 45.01 25.70 41.36
N ASN A 538 44.93 24.63 42.19
CA ASN A 538 45.68 23.38 42.49
C ASN A 538 44.76 22.34 43.24
N THR A 539 45.34 21.31 43.90
CA THR A 539 44.94 20.47 45.08
C THR A 539 43.58 20.70 45.82
N ARG A 540 42.93 19.74 46.53
CA ARG A 540 43.18 18.37 47.11
C ARG A 540 41.77 17.74 47.36
N ALA A 541 41.43 16.43 47.21
CA ALA A 541 41.93 15.15 47.74
C ALA A 541 41.33 14.70 49.12
N ALA A 542 41.04 13.39 49.25
CA ALA A 542 40.29 12.65 50.31
C ALA A 542 38.74 12.88 50.32
N ALA A 543 37.81 11.91 50.43
CA ALA A 543 37.72 10.55 51.03
C ALA A 543 37.39 10.55 52.55
N ALA A 544 36.41 9.77 53.08
CA ALA A 544 35.49 8.77 52.50
C ALA A 544 33.99 9.15 52.78
N GLU A 545 32.96 8.34 53.12
CA GLU A 545 32.75 6.89 53.43
C GLU A 545 31.23 6.51 53.25
N LYS A 546 30.76 5.37 53.80
CA LYS A 546 29.36 4.92 53.97
C LYS A 546 29.20 4.11 55.28
N PRO A 547 28.04 4.10 55.96
CA PRO A 547 27.09 2.96 55.77
C PRO A 547 25.58 3.23 56.04
N GLY A 548 24.72 2.32 55.54
CA GLY A 548 23.58 1.75 56.29
C GLY A 548 22.23 2.52 56.41
N PRO A 549 21.08 1.89 56.10
CA PRO A 549 19.72 2.40 56.38
C PRO A 549 19.02 1.72 57.58
N PRO A 550 17.90 2.28 58.07
CA PRO A 550 16.58 1.62 57.95
C PRO A 550 15.55 2.55 57.25
N ALA A 551 14.57 2.11 56.45
CA ALA A 551 13.57 1.04 56.53
C ALA A 551 12.22 1.45 57.17
N SER A 552 11.18 1.51 56.32
CA SER A 552 9.73 1.39 56.59
C SER A 552 9.04 2.22 57.68
N TYR A 553 7.95 2.91 57.32
CA TYR A 553 6.60 2.53 57.79
C TYR A 553 5.50 2.99 56.82
N THR A 554 4.31 2.39 56.91
CA THR A 554 3.14 2.59 56.05
C THR A 554 1.97 3.24 56.81
N GLY A 555 1.09 4.00 56.15
CA GLY A 555 -0.22 4.32 56.73
C GLY A 555 -1.05 5.41 56.03
N PHE A 556 -2.18 4.98 55.48
CA PHE A 556 -3.36 5.75 55.05
C PHE A 556 -3.59 7.14 55.66
N GLN A 557 -3.90 8.11 54.78
CA GLN A 557 -5.26 8.66 54.69
C GLN A 557 -5.63 9.01 53.24
#